data_AF-A0AAD7EA57-F1
#
_entry.id   AF-A0AAD7EA57-F1
#
_cell.length_a   1.000
_cell.length_b   1.000
_cell.length_c   1.000
_cell.angle_alpha   90.00
_cell.angle_beta   90.00
_cell.angle_gamma   90.00
#
_symmetry.space_group_name_H-M   'P 1'
#
loop_
_entity.id
_entity.type
_entity.pdbx_description
1 polymer ?
#
loop_
_entity_poly.entity_id
_entity_poly.type
_entity_poly.pdbx_seq_one_letter_code
_entity_poly.pdbx_strand_id
1 'polypeptide(L)'
;MPRKGAAARKRAREGKPPVKPGKQSWVHGTKLGFFTAYKEDFIAAAEIKETGAFYTRIAKLYLKKYGYNTAWGGDLEEGQDTADDVDEDEDVDTLLPEVAEARSAYYTKLRNKIAVWYHAQYGGNVRTKQVPKTFKQLFDRAELEPSEPTRKRELHYYSTNFYAERIKPRFITRLAAATRAAAERGEKPPAEVALRQQVMKEAWLAETPAFRAEISQTIDKLHAAALETYKVALANDTPSTAEEYSIALNNAAFYLTPFAEAAQQQFGMNVSILLCSPVPDRGGRIEVRSVHAGFSNGLVPRIWSDFDRGGFDAAQRSFVNFAHHCFTEEECRARALQAIPSASVSNSDVDVDAHGTPAHSPNPIPAAITASNTPTPTATATPHTPILTPTPTPDAEPDTTQFQSFRNPRAEAQRRAERASNEAAAGGGACPR
;
A
#
# COMPACT_ATOMS: atom_id res chain seq x y z
N MET A 1 -4.73 19.71 -62.55
CA MET A 1 -4.48 20.17 -61.17
C MET A 1 -4.43 18.95 -60.23
N PRO A 2 -3.26 18.32 -59.98
CA PRO A 2 -3.12 17.24 -59.01
C PRO A 2 -2.59 17.75 -57.67
N ARG A 3 -3.15 17.22 -56.57
CA ARG A 3 -2.83 17.59 -55.18
C ARG A 3 -1.44 17.09 -54.77
N LYS A 4 -0.64 18.01 -54.21
CA LYS A 4 0.68 17.75 -53.63
C LYS A 4 0.58 16.82 -52.42
N GLY A 5 1.32 15.71 -52.45
CA GLY A 5 1.49 14.79 -51.33
C GLY A 5 2.31 15.43 -50.20
N ALA A 6 1.84 15.23 -48.97
CA ALA A 6 2.51 15.66 -47.75
C ALA A 6 3.62 14.67 -47.38
N ALA A 7 4.88 15.12 -47.48
CA ALA A 7 6.04 14.40 -46.99
C ALA A 7 6.16 14.53 -45.47
N ALA A 8 6.02 13.41 -44.76
CA ALA A 8 6.20 13.32 -43.31
C ALA A 8 7.68 13.48 -42.92
N ARG A 9 8.04 14.66 -42.39
CA ARG A 9 9.34 14.94 -41.76
C ARG A 9 9.44 14.26 -40.39
N LYS A 10 10.16 13.13 -40.34
CA LYS A 10 10.60 12.50 -39.08
C LYS A 10 11.77 13.34 -38.51
N ARG A 11 11.49 14.23 -37.56
CA ARG A 11 12.52 14.98 -36.83
C ARG A 11 13.36 14.01 -36.00
N ALA A 12 14.58 13.74 -36.43
CA ALA A 12 15.60 13.10 -35.60
C ALA A 12 15.90 14.02 -34.42
N ARG A 13 15.66 13.54 -33.18
CA ARG A 13 16.17 14.20 -31.98
C ARG A 13 17.68 13.96 -31.92
N GLU A 14 18.44 14.91 -32.44
CA GLU A 14 19.91 14.93 -32.34
C GLU A 14 20.33 14.97 -30.86
N GLY A 15 21.18 14.03 -30.44
CA GLY A 15 21.92 14.12 -29.18
C GLY A 15 21.69 13.03 -28.12
N LYS A 16 20.71 12.13 -28.26
CA LYS A 16 20.64 10.95 -27.38
C LYS A 16 21.26 9.74 -28.09
N PRO A 17 22.27 9.07 -27.49
CA PRO A 17 22.79 7.84 -28.05
C PRO A 17 21.64 6.83 -28.21
N PRO A 18 21.61 6.02 -29.27
CA PRO A 18 20.57 5.04 -29.49
C PRO A 18 20.45 4.17 -28.24
N VAL A 19 19.25 4.14 -27.67
CA VAL A 19 18.95 3.26 -26.54
C VAL A 19 19.22 1.84 -27.03
N LYS A 20 20.16 1.16 -26.36
CA LYS A 20 20.48 -0.23 -26.69
C LYS A 20 19.16 -1.01 -26.62
N PRO A 21 18.78 -1.75 -27.69
CA PRO A 21 17.56 -2.54 -27.67
C PRO A 21 17.58 -3.44 -26.42
N GLY A 22 16.45 -3.49 -25.72
CA GLY A 22 16.31 -4.36 -24.55
C GLY A 22 16.64 -5.81 -24.92
N LYS A 23 17.12 -6.59 -23.94
CA LYS A 23 17.36 -8.02 -24.15
C LYS A 23 16.06 -8.66 -24.66
N GLN A 24 16.12 -9.32 -25.82
CA GLN A 24 14.97 -10.03 -26.35
C GLN A 24 14.56 -11.14 -25.38
N SER A 25 13.24 -11.27 -25.17
CA SER A 25 12.67 -12.34 -24.35
C SER A 25 12.95 -13.69 -25.00
N TRP A 26 13.36 -14.68 -24.20
CA TRP A 26 13.51 -16.07 -24.68
C TRP A 26 12.17 -16.76 -24.93
N VAL A 27 11.08 -16.15 -24.45
CA VAL A 27 9.71 -16.55 -24.72
C VAL A 27 9.20 -15.71 -25.89
N HIS A 28 9.09 -16.35 -27.05
CA HIS A 28 8.52 -15.83 -28.30
C HIS A 28 7.77 -16.98 -29.01
N GLY A 29 7.05 -16.67 -30.10
CA GLY A 29 6.36 -17.67 -30.93
C GLY A 29 5.44 -18.60 -30.13
N THR A 30 5.58 -19.92 -30.31
CA THR A 30 4.67 -20.90 -29.69
C THR A 30 4.81 -20.92 -28.16
N LYS A 31 6.01 -20.63 -27.64
CA LYS A 31 6.25 -20.49 -26.19
C LYS A 31 5.47 -19.32 -25.61
N LEU A 32 5.39 -18.20 -26.33
CA LEU A 32 4.62 -17.04 -25.87
C LEU A 32 3.14 -17.40 -25.78
N GLY A 33 2.60 -18.10 -26.77
CA GLY A 33 1.23 -18.63 -26.72
C GLY A 33 1.03 -19.54 -25.50
N PHE A 34 1.93 -20.50 -25.30
CA PHE A 34 1.91 -21.41 -24.16
C PHE A 34 1.89 -20.66 -22.81
N PHE A 35 2.84 -19.75 -22.57
CA PHE A 35 2.87 -19.04 -21.28
C PHE A 35 1.73 -18.04 -21.11
N THR A 36 1.17 -17.52 -22.20
CA THR A 36 0.01 -16.60 -22.10
C THR A 36 -1.27 -17.36 -21.74
N ALA A 37 -1.42 -18.61 -22.18
CA ALA A 37 -2.57 -19.45 -21.84
C ALA A 37 -2.72 -19.69 -20.32
N TYR A 38 -1.60 -19.80 -19.59
CA TYR A 38 -1.59 -20.00 -18.13
C TYR A 38 -1.49 -18.70 -17.32
N LYS A 39 -1.81 -17.55 -17.91
CA LYS A 39 -1.76 -16.25 -17.23
C LYS A 39 -2.71 -16.19 -16.03
N GLU A 40 -3.96 -16.64 -16.19
CA GLU A 40 -4.97 -16.55 -15.13
C GLU A 40 -4.61 -17.47 -13.94
N ASP A 41 -4.04 -18.65 -14.22
CA ASP A 41 -3.52 -19.56 -13.20
C ASP A 41 -2.37 -18.95 -12.40
N PHE A 42 -1.48 -18.20 -13.06
CA PHE A 42 -0.43 -17.46 -12.39
C PHE A 42 -1.00 -16.41 -11.43
N ILE A 43 -2.02 -15.66 -11.88
CA ILE A 43 -2.69 -14.63 -11.07
C ILE A 43 -3.33 -15.28 -9.84
N ALA A 44 -4.11 -16.35 -10.03
CA ALA A 44 -4.76 -17.09 -8.95
C ALA A 44 -3.73 -17.66 -7.95
N ALA A 45 -2.67 -18.30 -8.44
CA ALA A 45 -1.60 -18.85 -7.60
C ALA A 45 -0.88 -17.76 -6.79
N ALA A 46 -0.72 -16.56 -7.35
CA ALA A 46 -0.09 -15.47 -6.65
C ALA A 46 -0.97 -14.80 -5.60
N GLU A 47 -2.29 -14.74 -5.82
CA GLU A 47 -3.25 -14.28 -4.82
C GLU A 47 -3.21 -15.13 -3.55
N ILE A 48 -3.11 -16.45 -3.69
CA ILE A 48 -2.97 -17.40 -2.57
C ILE A 48 -1.52 -17.60 -2.09
N LYS A 49 -0.54 -16.89 -2.68
CA LYS A 49 0.90 -16.98 -2.38
C LYS A 49 1.53 -18.36 -2.65
N GLU A 50 0.98 -19.15 -3.57
CA GLU A 50 1.47 -20.46 -4.00
C GLU A 50 2.14 -20.45 -5.39
N THR A 51 2.75 -19.32 -5.80
CA THR A 51 3.44 -19.21 -7.10
C THR A 51 4.54 -20.27 -7.28
N GLY A 52 5.12 -20.75 -6.17
CA GLY A 52 6.12 -21.82 -6.19
C GLY A 52 5.60 -23.13 -6.78
N ALA A 53 4.37 -23.53 -6.45
CA ALA A 53 3.71 -24.72 -6.97
C ALA A 53 3.31 -24.54 -8.44
N PHE A 54 2.81 -23.35 -8.79
CA PHE A 54 2.53 -22.97 -10.17
C PHE A 54 3.76 -23.12 -11.07
N TYR A 55 4.91 -22.56 -10.69
CA TYR A 55 6.14 -22.68 -11.50
C TYR A 55 6.58 -24.12 -11.69
N THR A 56 6.39 -24.97 -10.67
CA THR A 56 6.70 -26.40 -10.75
C THR A 56 5.81 -27.09 -11.78
N ARG A 57 4.50 -26.81 -11.77
CA ARG A 57 3.51 -27.34 -12.73
C ARG A 57 3.80 -26.88 -14.16
N ILE A 58 3.97 -25.59 -14.37
CA ILE A 58 4.25 -25.03 -15.72
C ILE A 58 5.59 -25.53 -16.26
N ALA A 59 6.61 -25.73 -15.41
CA ALA A 59 7.87 -26.32 -15.85
C ALA A 59 7.70 -27.78 -16.32
N LYS A 60 6.90 -28.59 -15.62
CA LYS A 60 6.57 -29.96 -16.04
C LYS A 60 5.82 -29.96 -17.38
N LEU A 61 4.77 -29.15 -17.51
CA LEU A 61 4.01 -28.99 -18.75
C LEU A 61 4.88 -28.54 -19.92
N TYR A 62 5.78 -27.58 -19.69
CA TYR A 62 6.73 -27.12 -20.69
C TYR A 62 7.64 -28.27 -21.14
N LEU A 63 8.19 -29.06 -20.20
CA LEU A 63 9.06 -30.19 -20.56
C LEU A 63 8.32 -31.28 -21.31
N LYS A 64 7.04 -31.51 -21.00
CA LYS A 64 6.20 -32.45 -21.75
C LYS A 64 5.98 -31.99 -23.19
N LYS A 65 5.69 -30.69 -23.39
CA LYS A 65 5.43 -30.11 -24.71
C LYS A 65 6.69 -29.95 -25.57
N TYR A 66 7.77 -29.42 -24.99
CA TYR A 66 8.98 -29.04 -25.72
C TYR A 66 10.14 -30.03 -25.54
N GLY A 67 10.06 -30.98 -24.61
CA GLY A 67 11.14 -31.92 -24.31
C GLY A 67 12.34 -31.30 -23.58
N TYR A 68 13.26 -32.17 -23.16
CA TYR A 68 14.53 -31.77 -22.51
C TYR A 68 15.60 -31.28 -23.49
N ASN A 69 15.49 -31.64 -24.78
CA ASN A 69 16.53 -31.40 -25.77
C ASN A 69 16.35 -30.07 -26.53
N THR A 70 15.19 -29.42 -26.40
CA THR A 70 14.94 -28.16 -27.10
C THR A 70 15.75 -27.05 -26.47
N ALA A 71 16.75 -26.56 -27.21
CA ALA A 71 17.53 -25.40 -26.81
C ALA A 71 16.60 -24.23 -26.45
N TRP A 72 16.98 -23.43 -25.46
CA TRP A 72 16.14 -22.33 -24.94
C TRP A 72 15.57 -21.39 -26.01
N GLY A 73 16.26 -21.22 -27.14
CA GLY A 73 15.82 -20.41 -28.27
C GLY A 73 15.14 -21.18 -29.41
N GLY A 74 15.13 -22.51 -29.38
CA GLY A 74 14.40 -23.33 -30.36
C GLY A 74 12.91 -23.28 -30.08
N ASP A 75 12.10 -23.08 -31.13
CA ASP A 75 10.65 -23.10 -31.07
C ASP A 75 10.12 -24.33 -31.84
N LEU A 76 8.92 -24.80 -31.52
CA LEU A 76 8.27 -25.85 -32.31
C LEU A 76 7.67 -25.24 -33.58
N GLU A 77 7.52 -26.04 -34.63
CA GLU A 77 6.78 -25.63 -35.82
C GLU A 77 5.30 -25.44 -35.46
N GLU A 78 4.67 -24.38 -35.99
CA GLU A 78 3.26 -24.08 -35.73
C GLU A 78 2.36 -25.24 -36.20
N GLY A 79 1.56 -25.81 -35.29
CA GLY A 79 0.59 -26.88 -35.61
C GLY A 79 0.82 -28.24 -34.94
N GLN A 80 1.90 -28.41 -34.16
CA GLN A 80 2.04 -29.59 -33.29
C GLN A 80 1.22 -29.40 -32.00
N ASP A 81 -0.06 -29.77 -32.06
CA ASP A 81 -0.93 -29.86 -30.87
C ASP A 81 -0.58 -31.12 -30.08
N THR A 82 0.18 -30.94 -29.00
CA THR A 82 0.32 -31.97 -27.97
C THR A 82 -0.84 -31.86 -26.99
N ALA A 83 -1.58 -32.96 -26.78
CA ALA A 83 -2.69 -33.04 -25.84
C ALA A 83 -2.29 -32.60 -24.41
N ASP A 84 -3.16 -31.81 -23.76
CA ASP A 84 -2.92 -31.13 -22.48
C ASP A 84 -3.07 -32.03 -21.22
N ASP A 85 -3.27 -33.34 -21.37
CA ASP A 85 -3.52 -34.25 -20.24
C ASP A 85 -2.22 -34.51 -19.45
N VAL A 86 -2.19 -34.18 -18.15
CA VAL A 86 -0.98 -34.17 -17.29
C VAL A 86 -0.80 -35.47 -16.49
N ASP A 87 -1.64 -36.49 -16.69
CA ASP A 87 -1.80 -37.57 -15.70
C ASP A 87 -0.77 -38.71 -15.75
N GLU A 88 0.37 -38.52 -16.42
CA GLU A 88 1.46 -39.50 -16.39
C GLU A 88 2.74 -38.82 -15.90
N ASP A 89 3.07 -39.02 -14.61
CA ASP A 89 4.43 -38.81 -14.12
C ASP A 89 5.31 -39.86 -14.81
N GLU A 90 6.12 -39.44 -15.80
CA GLU A 90 7.15 -40.32 -16.39
C GLU A 90 8.01 -40.90 -15.26
N ASP A 91 8.05 -42.23 -15.16
CA ASP A 91 8.76 -42.98 -14.12
C ASP A 91 10.26 -42.64 -14.14
N VAL A 92 10.65 -41.67 -13.30
CA VAL A 92 12.04 -41.16 -13.19
C VAL A 92 13.01 -42.25 -12.78
N ASP A 93 12.52 -43.32 -12.13
CA ASP A 93 13.31 -44.40 -11.55
C ASP A 93 14.03 -45.30 -12.57
N THR A 94 13.76 -45.14 -13.88
CA THR A 94 14.44 -45.90 -14.95
C THR A 94 15.59 -45.17 -15.64
N LEU A 95 15.90 -43.92 -15.25
CA LEU A 95 16.96 -43.14 -15.88
C LEU A 95 18.34 -43.42 -15.28
N LEU A 96 19.36 -43.45 -16.14
CA LEU A 96 20.77 -43.47 -15.70
C LEU A 96 21.07 -42.24 -14.81
N PRO A 97 21.84 -42.39 -13.71
CA PRO A 97 22.10 -41.31 -12.75
C PRO A 97 22.63 -40.00 -13.38
N GLU A 98 23.49 -40.11 -14.39
CA GLU A 98 24.05 -38.96 -15.11
C GLU A 98 22.98 -38.17 -15.88
N VAL A 99 22.04 -38.88 -16.52
CA VAL A 99 20.91 -38.27 -17.24
C VAL A 99 19.95 -37.62 -16.24
N ALA A 100 19.73 -38.25 -15.08
CA ALA A 100 18.89 -37.70 -14.02
C ALA A 100 19.45 -36.37 -13.46
N GLU A 101 20.77 -36.29 -13.21
CA GLU A 101 21.42 -35.06 -12.75
C GLU A 101 21.32 -33.93 -13.79
N ALA A 102 21.62 -34.24 -15.06
CA ALA A 102 21.51 -33.28 -16.16
C ALA A 102 20.07 -32.75 -16.32
N ARG A 103 19.06 -33.63 -16.25
CA ARG A 103 17.64 -33.26 -16.32
C ARG A 103 17.22 -32.40 -15.12
N SER A 104 17.67 -32.73 -13.91
CA SER A 104 17.38 -31.95 -12.69
C SER A 104 17.99 -30.54 -12.75
N ALA A 105 19.23 -30.42 -13.21
CA ALA A 105 19.88 -29.12 -13.41
C ALA A 105 19.17 -28.27 -14.47
N TYR A 106 18.72 -28.90 -15.57
CA TYR A 106 17.94 -28.23 -16.61
C TYR A 106 16.58 -27.76 -16.08
N TYR A 107 15.84 -28.63 -15.38
CA TYR A 107 14.55 -28.32 -14.75
C TYR A 107 14.65 -27.11 -13.82
N THR A 108 15.66 -27.09 -12.95
CA THR A 108 15.87 -25.98 -12.00
C THR A 108 16.10 -24.65 -12.73
N LYS A 109 16.93 -24.66 -13.77
CA LYS A 109 17.17 -23.47 -14.62
C LYS A 109 15.89 -23.02 -15.33
N LEU A 110 15.06 -23.96 -15.80
CA LEU A 110 13.81 -23.67 -16.50
C LEU A 110 12.80 -23.02 -15.58
N ARG A 111 12.56 -23.65 -14.44
CA ARG A 111 11.66 -23.13 -13.40
C ARG A 111 12.03 -21.71 -13.00
N ASN A 112 13.32 -21.42 -12.81
CA ASN A 112 13.78 -20.07 -12.48
C ASN A 112 13.54 -19.06 -13.61
N LYS A 113 13.78 -19.45 -14.87
CA LYS A 113 13.49 -18.57 -16.02
C LYS A 113 12.00 -18.30 -16.21
N ILE A 114 11.16 -19.30 -16.00
CA ILE A 114 9.70 -19.17 -16.02
C ILE A 114 9.27 -18.17 -14.94
N ALA A 115 9.76 -18.34 -13.71
CA ALA A 115 9.46 -17.42 -12.62
C ALA A 115 9.87 -15.97 -12.95
N VAL A 116 11.09 -15.77 -13.45
CA VAL A 116 11.56 -14.43 -13.85
C VAL A 116 10.69 -13.84 -14.95
N TRP A 117 10.29 -14.64 -15.95
CA TRP A 117 9.46 -14.17 -17.05
C TRP A 117 8.04 -13.76 -16.58
N TYR A 118 7.36 -14.59 -15.80
CA TYR A 118 6.04 -14.24 -15.25
C TYR A 118 6.12 -13.03 -14.32
N HIS A 119 7.16 -12.92 -13.49
CA HIS A 119 7.37 -11.73 -12.66
C HIS A 119 7.65 -10.47 -13.48
N ALA A 120 8.38 -10.57 -14.59
CA ALA A 120 8.64 -9.43 -15.46
C ALA A 120 7.39 -8.98 -16.24
N GLN A 121 6.58 -9.93 -16.73
CA GLN A 121 5.39 -9.63 -17.53
C GLN A 121 4.18 -9.24 -16.68
N TYR A 122 3.96 -9.98 -15.59
CA TYR A 122 2.74 -9.90 -14.79
C TYR A 122 3.00 -9.55 -13.34
N GLY A 123 4.23 -9.70 -12.84
CA GLY A 123 4.59 -9.39 -11.46
C GLY A 123 4.42 -7.91 -11.07
N GLY A 124 4.36 -6.99 -12.03
CA GLY A 124 3.97 -5.60 -11.77
C GLY A 124 2.51 -5.43 -11.35
N ASN A 125 1.62 -6.32 -11.83
CA ASN A 125 0.18 -6.31 -11.54
C ASN A 125 -0.19 -7.32 -10.44
N VAL A 126 0.61 -8.37 -10.30
CA VAL A 126 0.38 -9.52 -9.42
C VAL A 126 1.13 -9.40 -8.09
N ARG A 127 2.07 -8.45 -7.95
CA ARG A 127 2.47 -7.92 -6.63
C ARG A 127 1.31 -7.16 -6.03
N THR A 128 0.27 -7.92 -5.68
CA THR A 128 -0.81 -7.56 -4.80
C THR A 128 -1.52 -6.29 -5.29
N LYS A 129 -2.83 -6.40 -5.48
CA LYS A 129 -3.70 -5.39 -4.85
C LYS A 129 -3.43 -5.46 -3.33
N GLN A 130 -2.21 -5.09 -2.91
CA GLN A 130 -1.95 -4.56 -1.58
C GLN A 130 -3.01 -3.50 -1.52
N VAL A 131 -3.78 -3.46 -0.42
CA VAL A 131 -4.47 -2.23 -0.01
C VAL A 131 -3.63 -1.09 -0.56
N PRO A 132 -4.14 -0.35 -1.58
CA PRO A 132 -3.30 0.38 -2.50
C PRO A 132 -2.33 1.13 -1.62
N LYS A 133 -1.04 1.02 -1.94
CA LYS A 133 0.00 1.58 -1.06
C LYS A 133 -0.33 3.02 -0.68
N THR A 134 -1.17 3.72 -1.44
CA THR A 134 -1.89 4.93 -1.00
C THR A 134 -2.39 4.87 0.44
N PHE A 135 -3.18 3.93 0.96
CA PHE A 135 -3.65 4.05 2.36
C PHE A 135 -2.50 3.99 3.36
N LYS A 136 -1.66 2.95 3.31
CA LYS A 136 -0.51 2.86 4.22
C LYS A 136 0.47 4.02 4.00
N GLN A 137 0.72 4.45 2.76
CA GLN A 137 1.56 5.60 2.45
C GLN A 137 0.92 6.92 2.84
N LEU A 138 -0.41 7.03 2.86
CA LEU A 138 -1.14 8.20 3.34
C LEU A 138 -0.96 8.29 4.85
N PHE A 139 -1.11 7.19 5.59
CA PHE A 139 -0.78 7.15 7.02
C PHE A 139 0.72 7.35 7.29
N ASP A 140 1.60 6.68 6.54
CA ASP A 140 3.07 6.80 6.67
C ASP A 140 3.55 8.23 6.31
N ARG A 141 2.89 8.93 5.38
CA ARG A 141 3.22 10.31 4.93
C ARG A 141 2.56 11.37 5.78
N ALA A 142 1.42 11.05 6.37
CA ALA A 142 0.73 11.92 7.30
C ALA A 142 1.44 12.01 8.65
N GLU A 143 2.49 11.21 8.88
CA GLU A 143 3.26 11.15 10.14
C GLU A 143 2.34 11.01 11.37
N LEU A 144 1.16 10.40 11.17
CA LEU A 144 0.08 10.36 12.15
C LEU A 144 0.43 9.52 13.38
N GLU A 145 1.31 8.55 13.20
CA GLU A 145 1.86 7.77 14.31
C GLU A 145 3.38 7.85 14.22
N PRO A 146 4.07 8.29 15.29
CA PRO A 146 5.50 8.10 15.37
C PRO A 146 5.80 6.61 15.13
N SER A 147 6.72 6.29 14.22
CA SER A 147 7.04 4.88 13.98
C SER A 147 7.69 4.27 15.21
N GLU A 148 7.26 3.07 15.62
CA GLU A 148 7.88 2.35 16.73
C GLU A 148 9.40 2.26 16.51
N PRO A 149 10.23 2.70 17.49
CA PRO A 149 11.67 2.66 17.35
C PRO A 149 12.19 1.25 17.05
N THR A 150 12.84 1.09 15.91
CA THR A 150 13.45 -0.20 15.56
C THR A 150 14.84 -0.34 16.17
N ARG A 151 15.18 -1.53 16.69
CA ARG A 151 16.53 -1.84 17.16
C ARG A 151 17.53 -1.73 16.01
N LYS A 152 18.58 -0.90 16.18
CA LYS A 152 19.63 -0.76 15.18
C LYS A 152 20.41 -2.07 15.01
N ARG A 153 20.81 -2.39 13.79
CA ARG A 153 21.73 -3.50 13.53
C ARG A 153 23.14 -3.14 14.01
N GLU A 154 23.85 -4.10 14.60
CA GLU A 154 25.21 -3.90 15.14
C GLU A 154 26.17 -3.29 14.13
N LEU A 155 26.24 -3.86 12.93
CA LEU A 155 27.12 -3.36 11.87
C LEU A 155 26.76 -1.92 11.46
N HIS A 156 25.48 -1.56 11.49
CA HIS A 156 25.04 -0.20 11.15
C HIS A 156 25.39 0.80 12.26
N TYR A 157 25.19 0.42 13.53
CA TYR A 157 25.62 1.22 14.68
C TYR A 157 27.15 1.40 14.68
N TYR A 158 27.90 0.30 14.53
CA TYR A 158 29.35 0.30 14.49
C TYR A 158 29.88 1.20 13.38
N SER A 159 29.35 1.05 12.16
CA SER A 159 29.77 1.87 11.04
C SER A 159 29.41 3.33 11.16
N THR A 160 28.30 3.68 11.80
CA THR A 160 27.93 5.09 12.00
C THR A 160 28.84 5.75 13.03
N ASN A 161 29.09 5.09 14.16
CA ASN A 161 29.82 5.69 15.29
C ASN A 161 31.35 5.57 15.19
N PHE A 162 31.87 4.54 14.50
CA PHE A 162 33.30 4.25 14.42
C PHE A 162 33.86 4.34 12.98
N TYR A 163 33.13 4.99 12.06
CA TYR A 163 33.58 5.13 10.67
C TYR A 163 34.96 5.78 10.59
N ALA A 164 35.10 6.97 11.20
CA ALA A 164 36.26 7.83 11.03
C ALA A 164 37.54 7.17 11.57
N GLU A 165 37.45 6.51 12.72
CA GLU A 165 38.59 5.95 13.43
C GLU A 165 38.97 4.55 12.93
N ARG A 166 37.99 3.67 12.71
CA ARG A 166 38.25 2.24 12.51
C ARG A 166 38.11 1.78 11.06
N ILE A 167 37.15 2.36 10.32
CA ILE A 167 36.79 1.89 8.96
C ILE A 167 37.50 2.73 7.90
N LYS A 168 37.44 4.06 8.00
CA LYS A 168 37.90 5.00 6.97
C LYS A 168 39.39 4.84 6.63
N PRO A 169 40.33 4.69 7.59
CA PRO A 169 41.75 4.51 7.26
C PRO A 169 41.98 3.22 6.45
N ARG A 170 41.39 2.10 6.88
CA ARG A 170 41.48 0.81 6.18
C ARG A 170 40.88 0.89 4.78
N PHE A 171 39.75 1.58 4.67
CA PHE A 171 39.04 1.76 3.41
C PHE A 171 39.84 2.59 2.41
N ILE A 172 40.41 3.73 2.81
CA ILE A 172 41.24 4.58 1.94
C ILE A 172 42.46 3.79 1.44
N THR A 173 43.16 3.09 2.34
CA THR A 173 44.33 2.27 1.97
C THR A 173 43.96 1.19 0.94
N ARG A 174 42.85 0.48 1.15
CA ARG A 174 42.39 -0.55 0.19
C ARG A 174 41.89 0.03 -1.12
N LEU A 175 41.20 1.17 -1.08
CA LEU A 175 40.71 1.83 -2.28
C LEU A 175 41.89 2.27 -3.16
N ALA A 176 42.92 2.87 -2.57
CA ALA A 176 44.13 3.27 -3.28
C ALA A 176 44.86 2.06 -3.91
N ALA A 177 45.04 0.98 -3.14
CA ALA A 177 45.68 -0.24 -3.63
C ALA A 177 44.88 -0.90 -4.76
N ALA A 178 43.56 -1.02 -4.61
CA ALA A 178 42.70 -1.64 -5.61
C ALA A 178 42.56 -0.79 -6.87
N THR A 179 42.55 0.54 -6.74
CA THR A 179 42.56 1.48 -7.89
C THR A 179 43.85 1.36 -8.68
N ARG A 180 45.01 1.31 -8.00
CA ARG A 180 46.31 1.09 -8.65
C ARG A 180 46.35 -0.26 -9.38
N ALA A 181 45.91 -1.34 -8.74
CA ALA A 181 45.89 -2.67 -9.33
C ALA A 181 44.94 -2.77 -10.54
N ALA A 182 43.80 -2.08 -10.50
CA ALA A 182 42.89 -1.99 -11.66
C ALA A 182 43.55 -1.22 -12.82
N ALA A 183 44.24 -0.11 -12.53
CA ALA A 183 44.96 0.66 -13.55
C ALA A 183 46.07 -0.17 -14.23
N GLU A 184 46.85 -0.93 -13.45
CA GLU A 184 47.88 -1.85 -13.99
C GLU A 184 47.30 -2.93 -14.92
N ARG A 185 46.05 -3.36 -14.67
CA ARG A 185 45.33 -4.32 -15.53
C ARG A 185 44.53 -3.67 -16.66
N GLY A 186 44.47 -2.34 -16.75
CA GLY A 186 43.58 -1.65 -17.68
C GLY A 186 42.07 -1.86 -17.39
N GLU A 187 41.74 -2.22 -16.15
CA GLU A 187 40.37 -2.45 -15.69
C GLU A 187 39.77 -1.17 -15.08
N LYS A 188 38.43 -1.14 -14.96
CA LYS A 188 37.75 -0.07 -14.23
C LYS A 188 38.02 -0.20 -12.72
N PRO A 189 38.15 0.92 -11.98
CA PRO A 189 38.32 0.87 -10.54
C PRO A 189 37.14 0.15 -9.87
N PRO A 190 37.36 -0.53 -8.74
CA PRO A 190 36.31 -1.26 -8.05
C PRO A 190 35.19 -0.33 -7.59
N ALA A 191 33.97 -0.86 -7.51
CA ALA A 191 32.83 -0.11 -6.98
C ALA A 191 33.07 0.25 -5.51
N GLU A 192 33.16 1.55 -5.23
CA GLU A 192 33.53 2.09 -3.91
C GLU A 192 32.63 1.57 -2.78
N VAL A 193 31.32 1.52 -3.04
CA VAL A 193 30.31 1.06 -2.07
C VAL A 193 30.53 -0.41 -1.69
N ALA A 194 30.84 -1.27 -2.65
CA ALA A 194 31.08 -2.69 -2.39
C ALA A 194 32.34 -2.89 -1.55
N LEU A 195 33.43 -2.18 -1.89
CA LEU A 195 34.67 -2.22 -1.14
C LEU A 195 34.49 -1.68 0.29
N ARG A 196 33.75 -0.58 0.47
CA ARG A 196 33.43 -0.03 1.80
C ARG A 196 32.64 -1.01 2.65
N GLN A 197 31.63 -1.68 2.06
CA GLN A 197 30.85 -2.71 2.76
C GLN A 197 31.70 -3.90 3.19
N GLN A 198 32.62 -4.34 2.33
CA GLN A 198 33.57 -5.40 2.66
C GLN A 198 34.50 -4.98 3.82
N VAL A 199 35.14 -3.82 3.71
CA VAL A 199 36.05 -3.32 4.75
C VAL A 199 35.34 -3.13 6.09
N MET A 200 34.11 -2.62 6.08
CA MET A 200 33.28 -2.49 7.28
C MET A 200 33.01 -3.84 7.94
N LYS A 201 32.62 -4.87 7.17
CA LYS A 201 32.37 -6.22 7.71
C LYS A 201 33.63 -6.84 8.30
N GLU A 202 34.75 -6.73 7.60
CA GLU A 202 36.03 -7.24 8.09
C GLU A 202 36.53 -6.50 9.33
N ALA A 203 36.37 -5.17 9.36
CA ALA A 203 36.68 -4.37 10.55
C ALA A 203 35.86 -4.83 11.76
N TRP A 204 34.55 -5.04 11.59
CA TRP A 204 33.67 -5.57 12.63
C TRP A 204 34.04 -6.99 13.08
N LEU A 205 34.37 -7.89 12.16
CA LEU A 205 34.76 -9.26 12.50
C LEU A 205 36.10 -9.32 13.23
N ALA A 206 37.00 -8.39 12.92
CA ALA A 206 38.30 -8.25 13.58
C ALA A 206 38.20 -7.61 14.98
N GLU A 207 37.05 -7.06 15.37
CA GLU A 207 36.84 -6.56 16.73
C GLU A 207 36.84 -7.68 17.76
N THR A 208 37.26 -7.34 18.97
CA THR A 208 37.25 -8.30 20.09
C THR A 208 35.82 -8.71 20.44
N PRO A 209 35.59 -9.96 20.88
CA PRO A 209 34.27 -10.39 21.32
C PRO A 209 33.68 -9.50 22.43
N ALA A 210 34.54 -9.03 23.35
CA ALA A 210 34.14 -8.12 24.43
C ALA A 210 33.61 -6.78 23.90
N PHE A 211 34.29 -6.16 22.94
CA PHE A 211 33.84 -4.91 22.33
C PHE A 211 32.53 -5.10 21.55
N ARG A 212 32.38 -6.22 20.82
CA ARG A 212 31.11 -6.51 20.13
C ARG A 212 29.94 -6.69 21.11
N ALA A 213 30.18 -7.34 22.25
CA ALA A 213 29.18 -7.49 23.31
C ALA A 213 28.81 -6.12 23.91
N GLU A 214 29.79 -5.25 24.16
CA GLU A 214 29.57 -3.87 24.61
C GLU A 214 28.67 -3.11 23.62
N ILE A 215 28.98 -3.15 22.32
CA ILE A 215 28.17 -2.51 21.27
C ILE A 215 26.74 -3.05 21.26
N SER A 216 26.54 -4.36 21.40
CA SER A 216 25.20 -4.96 21.45
C SER A 216 24.41 -4.44 22.66
N GLN A 217 25.04 -4.40 23.85
CA GLN A 217 24.44 -3.83 25.05
C GLN A 217 24.12 -2.33 24.90
N THR A 218 24.98 -1.56 24.26
CA THR A 218 24.70 -0.14 23.99
C THR A 218 23.50 0.02 23.07
N ILE A 219 23.39 -0.81 22.02
CA ILE A 219 22.23 -0.80 21.11
C ILE A 219 20.95 -1.15 21.86
N ASP A 220 20.99 -2.15 22.74
CA ASP A 220 19.83 -2.54 23.54
C ASP A 220 19.40 -1.42 24.50
N LYS A 221 20.35 -0.76 25.16
CA LYS A 221 20.07 0.40 26.03
C LYS A 221 19.45 1.56 25.24
N LEU A 222 20.00 1.89 24.07
CA LEU A 222 19.48 2.95 23.21
C LEU A 222 18.09 2.61 22.68
N HIS A 223 17.85 1.35 22.32
CA HIS A 223 16.54 0.90 21.86
C HIS A 223 15.50 0.93 22.98
N ALA A 224 15.86 0.47 24.18
CA ALA A 224 14.99 0.54 25.35
C ALA A 224 14.62 1.99 25.71
N ALA A 225 15.60 2.92 25.71
CA ALA A 225 15.35 4.34 25.96
C ALA A 225 14.47 4.97 24.88
N ALA A 226 14.69 4.62 23.60
CA ALA A 226 13.85 5.08 22.50
C ALA A 226 12.41 4.55 22.62
N LEU A 227 12.24 3.27 22.96
CA LEU A 227 10.92 2.67 23.20
C LEU A 227 10.18 3.34 24.35
N GLU A 228 10.88 3.70 25.43
CA GLU A 228 10.24 4.41 26.54
C GLU A 228 9.80 5.82 26.14
N THR A 229 10.66 6.56 25.43
CA THR A 229 10.30 7.87 24.86
C THR A 229 9.09 7.76 23.93
N TYR A 230 9.05 6.72 23.11
CA TYR A 230 7.94 6.44 22.21
C TYR A 230 6.64 6.14 22.96
N LYS A 231 6.67 5.32 24.02
CA LYS A 231 5.49 5.05 24.84
C LYS A 231 4.96 6.29 25.54
N VAL A 232 5.85 7.14 26.07
CA VAL A 232 5.47 8.42 26.68
C VAL A 232 4.85 9.34 25.63
N ALA A 233 5.43 9.42 24.43
CA ALA A 233 4.86 10.20 23.34
C ALA A 233 3.46 9.68 22.95
N LEU A 234 3.29 8.37 22.80
CA LEU A 234 2.01 7.75 22.46
C LEU A 234 0.95 7.97 23.56
N ALA A 235 1.35 7.93 24.83
CA ALA A 235 0.45 8.20 25.95
C ALA A 235 0.03 9.68 26.01
N ASN A 236 0.90 10.60 25.58
CA ASN A 236 0.65 12.04 25.58
C ASN A 236 0.03 12.55 24.25
N ASP A 237 -0.18 11.68 23.26
CA ASP A 237 -0.69 12.08 21.94
C ASP A 237 -2.19 12.38 21.92
N THR A 238 -2.89 12.18 23.05
CA THR A 238 -4.29 12.58 23.18
C THR A 238 -4.34 14.08 23.50
N PRO A 239 -5.01 14.91 22.67
CA PRO A 239 -5.21 16.32 22.98
C PRO A 239 -5.82 16.46 24.38
N SER A 240 -5.16 17.24 25.23
CA SER A 240 -5.54 17.42 26.63
C SER A 240 -6.01 18.85 26.90
N THR A 241 -5.55 19.82 26.11
CA THR A 241 -5.91 21.24 26.20
C THR A 241 -6.87 21.67 25.09
N ALA A 242 -7.65 22.72 25.32
CA ALA A 242 -8.58 23.26 24.31
C ALA A 242 -7.85 23.70 23.02
N GLU A 243 -6.65 24.25 23.17
CA GLU A 243 -5.75 24.64 22.09
C GLU A 243 -5.31 23.42 21.25
N GLU A 244 -4.89 22.34 21.91
CA GLU A 244 -4.51 21.09 21.24
C GLU A 244 -5.71 20.47 20.50
N TYR A 245 -6.90 20.48 21.09
CA TYR A 245 -8.13 20.04 20.42
C TYR A 245 -8.44 20.89 19.18
N SER A 246 -8.26 22.21 19.25
CA SER A 246 -8.49 23.10 18.10
C SER A 246 -7.52 22.78 16.97
N ILE A 247 -6.23 22.63 17.29
CA ILE A 247 -5.19 22.24 16.33
C ILE A 247 -5.51 20.88 15.71
N ALA A 248 -5.82 19.86 16.52
CA ALA A 248 -6.16 18.53 16.04
C ALA A 248 -7.38 18.54 15.12
N LEU A 249 -8.44 19.27 15.50
CA LEU A 249 -9.68 19.37 14.72
C LEU A 249 -9.49 20.16 13.41
N ASN A 250 -8.65 21.19 13.41
CA ASN A 250 -8.28 21.93 12.20
C ASN A 250 -7.39 21.09 11.28
N ASN A 251 -6.53 20.24 11.84
CA ASN A 251 -5.67 19.36 11.07
C ASN A 251 -6.40 18.11 10.53
N ALA A 252 -7.52 17.71 11.13
CA ALA A 252 -8.27 16.52 10.74
C ALA A 252 -8.59 16.47 9.23
N ALA A 253 -8.89 17.61 8.61
CA ALA A 253 -9.18 17.67 7.18
C ALA A 253 -8.00 17.24 6.29
N PHE A 254 -6.75 17.50 6.71
CA PHE A 254 -5.55 17.09 5.96
C PHE A 254 -5.42 15.57 5.87
N TYR A 255 -5.96 14.84 6.84
CA TYR A 255 -5.89 13.38 6.90
C TYR A 255 -7.15 12.72 6.33
N LEU A 256 -8.33 13.28 6.63
CA LEU A 256 -9.60 12.72 6.21
C LEU A 256 -9.86 12.90 4.72
N THR A 257 -9.38 13.98 4.09
CA THR A 257 -9.61 14.21 2.65
C THR A 257 -8.90 13.17 1.79
N PRO A 258 -7.58 12.94 1.94
CA PRO A 258 -6.92 11.88 1.19
C PRO A 258 -7.48 10.49 1.49
N PHE A 259 -7.93 10.25 2.72
CA PHE A 259 -8.58 8.98 3.09
C PHE A 259 -9.90 8.80 2.34
N ALA A 260 -10.77 9.81 2.33
CA ALA A 260 -12.05 9.78 1.62
C ALA A 260 -11.86 9.58 0.11
N GLU A 261 -10.90 10.29 -0.49
CA GLU A 261 -10.54 10.15 -1.92
C GLU A 261 -9.98 8.76 -2.23
N ALA A 262 -9.09 8.23 -1.39
CA ALA A 262 -8.55 6.89 -1.57
C ALA A 262 -9.65 5.82 -1.48
N ALA A 263 -10.60 5.98 -0.55
CA ALA A 263 -11.75 5.08 -0.44
C ALA A 263 -12.66 5.19 -1.67
N GLN A 264 -12.95 6.41 -2.13
CA GLN A 264 -13.73 6.66 -3.33
C GLN A 264 -13.11 6.01 -4.56
N GLN A 265 -11.80 6.19 -4.77
CA GLN A 265 -11.07 5.60 -5.91
C GLN A 265 -11.02 4.07 -5.83
N GLN A 266 -10.79 3.52 -4.63
CA GLN A 266 -10.61 2.08 -4.45
C GLN A 266 -11.93 1.31 -4.62
N PHE A 267 -13.04 1.86 -4.14
CA PHE A 267 -14.33 1.17 -4.11
C PHE A 267 -15.32 1.68 -5.17
N GLY A 268 -15.02 2.79 -5.84
CA GLY A 268 -15.96 3.43 -6.78
C GLY A 268 -17.19 4.00 -6.07
N MET A 269 -17.09 4.34 -4.78
CA MET A 269 -18.20 4.81 -3.95
C MET A 269 -18.08 6.31 -3.66
N ASN A 270 -19.20 6.99 -3.47
CA ASN A 270 -19.19 8.32 -2.86
C ASN A 270 -18.99 8.16 -1.34
N VAL A 271 -18.04 8.90 -0.78
CA VAL A 271 -17.63 8.79 0.62
C VAL A 271 -17.87 10.12 1.32
N SER A 272 -18.52 10.08 2.48
CA SER A 272 -18.68 11.24 3.36
C SER A 272 -18.25 10.84 4.77
N ILE A 273 -17.29 11.55 5.33
CA ILE A 273 -16.80 11.35 6.70
C ILE A 273 -17.30 12.51 7.54
N LEU A 274 -18.04 12.21 8.60
CA LEU A 274 -18.58 13.21 9.52
C LEU A 274 -17.90 13.02 10.88
N LEU A 275 -17.33 14.08 11.41
CA LEU A 275 -16.82 14.18 12.77
C LEU A 275 -17.73 15.10 13.58
N CYS A 276 -18.15 14.68 14.76
CA CYS A 276 -18.91 15.53 15.67
C CYS A 276 -18.18 15.63 17.01
N SER A 277 -17.87 16.86 17.42
CA SER A 277 -17.15 17.13 18.67
C SER A 277 -17.45 18.55 19.16
N PRO A 278 -17.18 18.86 20.44
CA PRO A 278 -17.08 20.23 20.91
C PRO A 278 -16.07 21.02 20.06
N VAL A 279 -16.47 22.19 19.57
CA VAL A 279 -15.60 23.07 18.77
C VAL A 279 -15.01 24.17 19.66
N PRO A 280 -13.68 24.17 19.89
CA PRO A 280 -13.06 25.10 20.83
C PRO A 280 -13.31 26.58 20.52
N ASP A 281 -13.17 26.98 19.25
CA ASP A 281 -13.37 28.36 18.77
C ASP A 281 -14.84 28.83 18.85
N ARG A 282 -15.79 27.91 19.10
CA ARG A 282 -17.23 28.18 19.26
C ARG A 282 -17.69 27.99 20.69
N GLY A 283 -16.79 28.18 21.66
CA GLY A 283 -17.11 28.07 23.08
C GLY A 283 -17.46 26.64 23.50
N GLY A 284 -16.91 25.62 22.82
CA GLY A 284 -17.18 24.22 23.13
C GLY A 284 -18.53 23.71 22.62
N ARG A 285 -19.22 24.46 21.77
CA ARG A 285 -20.47 24.00 21.15
C ARG A 285 -20.21 22.76 20.29
N ILE A 286 -21.07 21.75 20.40
CA ILE A 286 -21.04 20.56 19.57
C ILE A 286 -21.47 20.92 18.15
N GLU A 287 -20.60 20.67 17.18
CA GLU A 287 -20.88 20.87 15.75
C GLU A 287 -20.35 19.69 14.93
N VAL A 288 -20.77 19.59 13.66
CA VAL A 288 -20.29 18.59 12.71
C VAL A 288 -19.29 19.22 11.75
N ARG A 289 -18.14 18.59 11.59
CA ARG A 289 -17.21 18.83 10.47
C ARG A 289 -17.28 17.63 9.53
N SER A 290 -17.32 17.89 8.23
CA SER A 290 -17.40 16.81 7.24
C SER A 290 -16.39 16.99 6.12
N VAL A 291 -16.00 15.84 5.55
CA VAL A 291 -15.19 15.74 4.35
C VAL A 291 -15.90 14.82 3.36
N HIS A 292 -15.90 15.18 2.09
CA HIS A 292 -16.64 14.48 1.04
C HIS A 292 -15.70 14.12 -0.11
N ALA A 293 -15.85 12.92 -0.66
CA ALA A 293 -15.20 12.47 -1.88
C ALA A 293 -16.22 11.81 -2.81
N GLY A 294 -16.09 12.10 -4.10
CA GLY A 294 -17.06 11.71 -5.12
C GLY A 294 -18.15 12.76 -5.36
N PHE A 295 -18.88 12.59 -6.46
CA PHE A 295 -19.85 13.56 -6.96
C PHE A 295 -21.11 12.86 -7.48
N SER A 296 -22.22 13.60 -7.58
CA SER A 296 -23.42 13.15 -8.28
C SER A 296 -23.21 13.06 -9.80
N ASN A 297 -23.97 12.18 -10.47
CA ASN A 297 -23.91 11.97 -11.93
C ASN A 297 -24.77 12.99 -12.71
N GLY A 298 -25.13 14.13 -12.10
CA GLY A 298 -25.94 15.17 -12.75
C GLY A 298 -25.16 16.00 -13.78
N LEU A 299 -25.86 16.86 -14.53
CA LEU A 299 -25.24 17.80 -15.48
C LEU A 299 -24.19 18.71 -14.81
N VAL A 300 -24.40 19.03 -13.54
CA VAL A 300 -23.43 19.71 -12.68
C VAL A 300 -23.11 18.75 -11.54
N PRO A 301 -21.93 18.10 -11.53
CA PRO A 301 -21.50 17.24 -10.44
C PRO A 301 -21.45 18.03 -9.14
N ARG A 302 -22.08 17.49 -8.10
CA ARG A 302 -22.14 18.10 -6.75
C ARG A 302 -21.79 17.07 -5.69
N ILE A 303 -21.19 17.53 -4.60
CA ILE A 303 -21.04 16.76 -3.37
C ILE A 303 -22.39 16.64 -2.66
N TRP A 304 -22.52 15.72 -1.70
CA TRP A 304 -23.79 15.44 -1.05
C TRP A 304 -24.44 16.67 -0.40
N SER A 305 -23.67 17.50 0.33
CA SER A 305 -24.17 18.71 0.98
C SER A 305 -24.79 19.72 0.02
N ASP A 306 -24.28 19.80 -1.21
CA ASP A 306 -24.73 20.74 -2.24
C ASP A 306 -25.83 20.15 -3.14
N PHE A 307 -25.90 18.83 -3.23
CA PHE A 307 -26.90 18.10 -3.99
C PHE A 307 -28.22 17.99 -3.22
N ASP A 308 -28.15 17.59 -1.95
CA ASP A 308 -29.31 17.42 -1.06
C ASP A 308 -29.01 18.07 0.30
N ARG A 309 -29.12 19.41 0.32
CA ARG A 309 -28.87 20.20 1.53
C ARG A 309 -29.82 19.83 2.68
N GLY A 310 -31.10 19.55 2.36
CA GLY A 310 -32.09 19.20 3.38
C GLY A 310 -31.80 17.86 4.06
N GLY A 311 -31.43 16.84 3.27
CA GLY A 311 -31.01 15.55 3.79
C GLY A 311 -29.70 15.63 4.57
N PHE A 312 -28.73 16.41 4.09
CA PHE A 312 -27.48 16.64 4.80
C PHE A 312 -27.69 17.37 6.13
N ASP A 313 -28.49 18.44 6.17
CA ASP A 313 -28.84 19.17 7.40
C ASP A 313 -29.59 18.29 8.40
N ALA A 314 -30.45 17.38 7.92
CA ALA A 314 -31.12 16.39 8.77
C ALA A 314 -30.10 15.39 9.38
N ALA A 315 -29.15 14.90 8.57
CA ALA A 315 -28.09 14.02 9.04
C ALA A 315 -27.20 14.71 10.08
N GLN A 316 -26.79 15.96 9.84
CA GLN A 316 -26.00 16.75 10.80
C GLN A 316 -26.74 16.93 12.13
N ARG A 317 -28.03 17.32 12.11
CA ARG A 317 -28.82 17.48 13.34
C ARG A 317 -28.95 16.17 14.12
N SER A 318 -29.20 15.07 13.43
CA SER A 318 -29.24 13.74 14.05
C SER A 318 -27.91 13.41 14.74
N PHE A 319 -26.79 13.69 14.07
CA PHE A 319 -25.46 13.40 14.62
C PHE A 319 -25.05 14.33 15.77
N VAL A 320 -25.42 15.60 15.73
CA VAL A 320 -25.27 16.54 16.86
C VAL A 320 -26.09 16.07 18.07
N ASN A 321 -27.33 15.67 17.86
CA ASN A 321 -28.18 15.16 18.94
C ASN A 321 -27.58 13.91 19.60
N PHE A 322 -27.03 12.99 18.80
CA PHE A 322 -26.29 11.85 19.32
C PHE A 322 -25.04 12.30 20.11
N ALA A 323 -24.25 13.22 19.58
CA ALA A 323 -23.04 13.71 20.23
C ALA A 323 -23.31 14.43 21.57
N HIS A 324 -24.46 15.10 21.75
CA HIS A 324 -24.89 15.61 23.06
C HIS A 324 -25.03 14.54 24.13
N HIS A 325 -25.24 13.27 23.76
CA HIS A 325 -25.25 12.14 24.69
C HIS A 325 -23.86 11.52 24.90
N CYS A 326 -22.88 11.90 24.07
CA CYS A 326 -21.51 11.40 24.14
C CYS A 326 -20.56 12.35 24.89
N PHE A 327 -20.89 13.64 24.98
CA PHE A 327 -20.05 14.66 25.61
C PHE A 327 -20.81 15.38 26.71
N THR A 328 -20.24 15.45 27.92
CA THR A 328 -20.87 16.19 29.02
C THR A 328 -20.69 17.70 28.86
N GLU A 329 -21.48 18.49 29.58
CA GLU A 329 -21.33 19.95 29.57
C GLU A 329 -19.97 20.40 30.11
N GLU A 330 -19.43 19.70 31.11
CA GLU A 330 -18.11 19.96 31.67
C GLU A 330 -17.02 19.71 30.63
N GLU A 331 -17.12 18.63 29.86
CA GLU A 331 -16.17 18.34 28.77
C GLU A 331 -16.26 19.39 27.66
N CYS A 332 -17.48 19.79 27.28
CA CYS A 332 -17.68 20.84 26.30
C CYS A 332 -17.04 22.16 26.77
N ARG A 333 -17.24 22.53 28.05
CA ARG A 333 -16.65 23.73 28.65
C ARG A 333 -15.12 23.64 28.75
N ALA A 334 -14.58 22.49 29.13
CA ALA A 334 -13.14 22.28 29.22
C ALA A 334 -12.44 22.39 27.86
N ARG A 335 -13.14 22.05 26.77
CA ARG A 335 -12.64 22.19 25.40
C ARG A 335 -12.91 23.55 24.77
N ALA A 336 -13.64 24.45 25.43
CA ALA A 336 -13.89 25.80 24.93
C ALA A 336 -12.61 26.65 25.04
N LEU A 337 -12.20 27.29 23.95
CA LEU A 337 -11.19 28.34 24.06
C LEU A 337 -11.83 29.52 24.78
N GLN A 338 -11.16 30.02 25.81
CA GLN A 338 -11.61 31.22 26.50
C GLN A 338 -11.61 32.35 25.48
N ALA A 339 -12.81 32.86 25.17
CA ALA A 339 -12.93 34.03 24.32
C ALA A 339 -12.10 35.12 24.99
N ILE A 340 -10.99 35.52 24.35
CA ILE A 340 -10.26 36.72 24.77
C ILE A 340 -11.32 37.81 24.77
N PRO A 341 -11.66 38.42 25.91
CA PRO A 341 -12.68 39.43 25.97
C PRO A 341 -12.23 40.50 25.00
N SER A 342 -12.86 40.54 23.83
CA SER A 342 -12.62 41.55 22.83
C SER A 342 -13.00 42.83 23.53
N ALA A 343 -12.00 43.59 23.96
CA ALA A 343 -12.17 44.84 24.67
C ALA A 343 -13.22 45.61 23.87
N SER A 344 -14.42 45.70 24.43
CA SER A 344 -15.59 46.19 23.74
C SER A 344 -15.33 47.65 23.45
N VAL A 345 -14.84 47.92 22.24
CA VAL A 345 -14.94 49.25 21.64
C VAL A 345 -16.44 49.46 21.54
N SER A 346 -16.98 50.18 22.52
CA SER A 346 -18.40 50.49 22.65
C SER A 346 -18.79 51.36 21.45
N ASN A 347 -19.20 50.72 20.37
CA ASN A 347 -19.93 51.37 19.29
C ASN A 347 -21.42 51.19 19.61
N SER A 348 -22.02 52.27 20.10
CA SER A 348 -23.44 52.38 20.41
C SER A 348 -24.31 52.13 19.19
N ASP A 349 -25.33 51.29 19.41
CA ASP A 349 -26.69 51.32 18.86
C ASP A 349 -26.90 51.38 17.33
N VAL A 350 -27.22 50.22 16.75
CA VAL A 350 -28.36 50.11 15.82
C VAL A 350 -29.05 48.77 16.05
N ASP A 351 -30.27 48.84 16.60
CA ASP A 351 -31.21 47.75 16.80
C ASP A 351 -31.73 47.25 15.45
N VAL A 352 -31.44 46.01 15.06
CA VAL A 352 -32.10 45.34 13.92
C VAL A 352 -32.40 43.88 14.28
N ASP A 353 -33.69 43.59 14.26
CA ASP A 353 -34.34 42.35 14.67
C ASP A 353 -33.81 41.06 14.05
N ALA A 354 -33.92 40.02 14.86
CA ALA A 354 -33.36 38.69 14.74
C ALA A 354 -34.15 37.73 13.84
N HIS A 355 -33.47 37.17 12.84
CA HIS A 355 -33.63 35.79 12.36
C HIS A 355 -32.34 35.33 11.68
N GLY A 356 -31.36 34.95 12.50
CA GLY A 356 -30.04 34.48 12.07
C GLY A 356 -30.11 33.09 11.45
N THR A 357 -30.00 33.04 10.12
CA THR A 357 -29.63 31.81 9.39
C THR A 357 -28.19 31.44 9.77
N PRO A 358 -27.86 30.17 10.07
CA PRO A 358 -26.47 29.80 10.34
C PRO A 358 -25.62 30.03 9.09
N ALA A 359 -24.75 31.04 9.14
CA ALA A 359 -23.77 31.30 8.11
C ALA A 359 -22.76 30.15 8.10
N HIS A 360 -22.86 29.28 7.08
CA HIS A 360 -21.76 28.40 6.73
C HIS A 360 -20.55 29.26 6.41
N SER A 361 -19.54 29.23 7.28
CA SER A 361 -18.22 29.75 6.97
C SER A 361 -17.61 28.78 5.95
N PRO A 362 -17.38 29.19 4.69
CA PRO A 362 -16.64 28.34 3.76
C PRO A 362 -15.23 28.19 4.31
N ASN A 363 -14.82 26.97 4.65
CA ASN A 363 -13.41 26.67 4.86
C ASN A 363 -12.65 27.08 3.58
N PRO A 364 -11.56 27.87 3.68
CA PRO A 364 -10.77 28.20 2.50
C PRO A 364 -10.10 26.93 1.98
N ILE A 365 -10.63 26.40 0.89
CA ILE A 365 -10.01 25.33 0.12
C ILE A 365 -8.71 25.90 -0.48
N PRO A 366 -7.53 25.29 -0.27
CA PRO A 366 -6.34 25.67 -1.03
C PRO A 366 -6.56 25.32 -2.51
N ALA A 367 -6.56 26.35 -3.36
CA ALA A 367 -6.85 26.23 -4.79
C ALA A 367 -5.88 25.27 -5.50
N ALA A 368 -6.41 24.13 -5.97
CA ALA A 368 -5.69 23.24 -6.88
C ALA A 368 -5.60 23.88 -8.27
N ILE A 369 -4.37 24.17 -8.69
CA ILE A 369 -4.02 24.69 -10.02
C ILE A 369 -4.34 23.60 -11.05
N THR A 370 -5.49 23.71 -11.72
CA THR A 370 -5.84 22.82 -12.83
C THR A 370 -5.56 23.55 -14.14
N ALA A 371 -4.47 23.17 -14.81
CA ALA A 371 -4.15 23.64 -16.15
C ALA A 371 -5.14 23.04 -17.16
N SER A 372 -5.94 23.91 -17.76
CA SER A 372 -6.84 23.64 -18.89
C SER A 372 -6.04 23.36 -20.16
N ASN A 373 -6.43 22.33 -20.92
CA ASN A 373 -6.12 22.19 -22.35
C ASN A 373 -7.13 21.25 -23.07
N THR A 374 -8.08 21.87 -23.77
CA THR A 374 -8.49 21.61 -25.18
C THR A 374 -9.22 20.29 -25.54
N PRO A 375 -9.84 20.16 -26.75
CA PRO A 375 -11.20 20.61 -27.08
C PRO A 375 -12.18 19.47 -27.49
N THR A 376 -13.43 19.88 -27.64
CA THR A 376 -14.64 19.24 -28.18
C THR A 376 -14.43 18.35 -29.43
N PRO A 377 -15.25 17.29 -29.56
CA PRO A 377 -16.00 17.15 -30.80
C PRO A 377 -17.52 16.97 -30.59
N THR A 378 -18.23 17.66 -31.47
CA THR A 378 -19.67 17.58 -31.77
C THR A 378 -20.04 16.19 -32.26
N ALA A 379 -21.07 15.58 -31.68
CA ALA A 379 -21.74 14.41 -32.26
C ALA A 379 -23.27 14.60 -32.21
N THR A 380 -23.84 14.41 -33.39
CA THR A 380 -25.22 14.59 -33.84
C THR A 380 -26.21 13.68 -33.12
N ALA A 381 -27.35 14.25 -32.73
CA ALA A 381 -28.47 13.55 -32.12
C ALA A 381 -29.24 12.65 -33.13
N THR A 382 -29.63 11.46 -32.67
CA THR A 382 -30.67 10.62 -33.29
C THR A 382 -31.87 10.53 -32.34
N PRO A 383 -33.12 10.57 -32.86
CA PRO A 383 -34.32 10.64 -32.05
C PRO A 383 -34.71 9.29 -31.42
N HIS A 384 -35.21 9.35 -30.20
CA HIS A 384 -35.71 8.22 -29.41
C HIS A 384 -37.13 7.81 -29.82
N THR A 385 -37.37 6.50 -29.88
CA THR A 385 -38.70 5.86 -29.90
C THR A 385 -39.11 5.51 -28.47
N PRO A 386 -40.34 5.81 -28.01
CA PRO A 386 -40.79 5.45 -26.67
C PRO A 386 -41.21 3.97 -26.62
N ILE A 387 -40.62 3.20 -25.72
CA ILE A 387 -41.08 1.85 -25.35
C ILE A 387 -41.84 1.93 -24.03
N LEU A 388 -43.01 1.30 -24.04
CA LEU A 388 -44.03 1.27 -23.00
C LEU A 388 -43.54 0.57 -21.72
N THR A 389 -43.85 1.19 -20.59
CA THR A 389 -43.83 0.65 -19.22
C THR A 389 -44.77 -0.55 -19.06
N PRO A 390 -44.32 -1.66 -18.45
CA PRO A 390 -45.21 -2.61 -17.80
C PRO A 390 -45.38 -2.30 -16.30
N THR A 391 -46.63 -2.37 -15.87
CA THR A 391 -47.17 -2.27 -14.52
C THR A 391 -46.56 -3.29 -13.54
N PRO A 392 -46.23 -2.92 -12.28
CA PRO A 392 -45.88 -3.90 -11.25
C PRO A 392 -47.12 -4.45 -10.54
N THR A 393 -47.19 -5.77 -10.45
CA THR A 393 -48.10 -6.55 -9.60
C THR A 393 -47.55 -6.61 -8.17
N PRO A 394 -48.38 -6.56 -7.11
CA PRO A 394 -47.94 -6.71 -5.72
C PRO A 394 -47.87 -8.18 -5.28
N ASP A 395 -47.24 -8.38 -4.11
CA ASP A 395 -47.19 -9.58 -3.26
C ASP A 395 -46.11 -10.64 -3.52
N ALA A 396 -45.06 -10.55 -2.69
CA ALA A 396 -44.48 -11.71 -2.01
C ALA A 396 -43.78 -11.24 -0.71
N GLU A 397 -44.26 -11.72 0.43
CA GLU A 397 -43.60 -11.62 1.74
C GLU A 397 -42.23 -12.30 1.71
N PRO A 398 -41.17 -11.72 2.31
CA PRO A 398 -39.93 -12.43 2.53
C PRO A 398 -39.99 -13.28 3.81
N ASP A 399 -39.86 -14.58 3.58
CA ASP A 399 -39.64 -15.65 4.55
C ASP A 399 -38.40 -15.35 5.42
N THR A 400 -38.59 -15.41 6.74
CA THR A 400 -37.56 -15.14 7.75
C THR A 400 -36.60 -16.33 7.83
N THR A 401 -35.59 -16.31 6.96
CA THR A 401 -34.54 -17.33 6.98
C THR A 401 -33.43 -16.95 7.97
N GLN A 402 -33.17 -17.84 8.92
CA GLN A 402 -32.18 -17.77 9.98
C GLN A 402 -30.80 -17.25 9.53
N PHE A 403 -30.38 -16.13 10.12
CA PHE A 403 -29.00 -15.67 10.11
C PHE A 403 -28.16 -16.60 11.02
N GLN A 404 -27.59 -17.66 10.44
CA GLN A 404 -26.58 -18.47 11.16
C GLN A 404 -25.31 -17.64 11.32
N SER A 405 -24.95 -17.36 12.57
CA SER A 405 -23.73 -16.62 12.89
C SER A 405 -22.51 -17.34 12.33
N PHE A 406 -21.77 -16.70 11.44
CA PHE A 406 -20.43 -17.15 11.05
C PHE A 406 -19.52 -17.11 12.28
N ARG A 407 -19.41 -18.23 12.98
CA ARG A 407 -18.43 -18.40 14.06
C ARG A 407 -17.05 -18.51 13.44
N ASN A 408 -16.16 -17.63 13.85
CA ASN A 408 -14.75 -17.64 13.47
C ASN A 408 -14.05 -18.87 14.09
N PRO A 409 -13.66 -19.89 13.31
CA PRO A 409 -13.09 -21.13 13.83
C PRO A 409 -11.76 -20.92 14.59
N ARG A 410 -11.08 -19.80 14.33
CA ARG A 410 -9.84 -19.44 15.04
C ARG A 410 -10.08 -19.03 16.49
N ALA A 411 -11.19 -18.36 16.76
CA ALA A 411 -11.56 -17.95 18.12
C ALA A 411 -12.02 -19.15 18.97
N GLU A 412 -12.57 -20.19 18.34
CA GLU A 412 -12.98 -21.41 19.03
C GLU A 412 -11.77 -22.32 19.35
N ALA A 413 -10.79 -22.36 18.46
CA ALA A 413 -9.50 -23.03 18.71
C ALA A 413 -8.72 -22.38 19.87
N GLN A 414 -8.70 -21.03 19.95
CA GLN A 414 -8.07 -20.32 21.07
C GLN A 414 -8.74 -20.61 22.42
N ARG A 415 -10.08 -20.60 22.48
CA ARG A 415 -10.80 -20.93 23.71
C ARG A 415 -10.59 -22.38 24.15
N ARG A 416 -10.46 -23.32 23.21
CA ARG A 416 -10.12 -24.72 23.52
C ARG A 416 -8.70 -24.84 24.08
N ALA A 417 -7.74 -24.11 23.53
CA ALA A 417 -6.36 -24.08 24.02
C ALA A 417 -6.26 -23.47 25.43
N GLU A 418 -6.94 -22.36 25.70
CA GLU A 418 -6.99 -21.74 27.03
C GLU A 418 -7.65 -22.64 28.07
N ARG A 419 -8.74 -23.33 27.70
CA ARG A 419 -9.43 -24.26 28.61
C ARG A 419 -8.55 -25.45 28.97
N ALA A 420 -7.83 -26.02 27.99
CA ALA A 420 -6.88 -27.10 28.24
C ALA A 420 -5.70 -26.65 29.13
N SER A 421 -5.21 -25.42 28.96
CA SER A 421 -4.16 -24.86 29.81
C SER A 421 -4.63 -24.64 31.24
N ASN A 422 -5.87 -24.20 31.44
CA ASN A 422 -6.43 -24.00 32.78
C ASN A 422 -6.74 -25.31 33.51
N GLU A 423 -7.19 -26.36 32.79
CA GLU A 423 -7.38 -27.69 33.39
C GLU A 423 -6.05 -28.34 33.79
N ALA A 424 -4.99 -28.17 33.00
CA ALA A 424 -3.65 -28.66 33.35
C ALA A 424 -3.08 -27.99 34.61
N ALA A 425 -3.39 -26.71 34.85
CA ALA A 425 -2.96 -25.98 36.04
C ALA A 425 -3.72 -26.40 37.31
N ALA A 426 -4.96 -26.88 37.18
CA ALA A 426 -5.80 -27.26 38.33
C ALA A 426 -5.54 -28.69 38.85
N GLY A 427 -4.93 -29.57 38.05
CA GLY A 427 -4.77 -30.99 38.37
C GLY A 427 -3.56 -31.38 39.25
N GLY A 428 -2.71 -30.43 39.64
CA GLY A 428 -1.39 -30.72 40.26
C GLY A 428 -1.35 -30.86 41.78
N GLY A 429 -2.48 -31.09 42.47
CA GLY A 429 -2.57 -30.95 43.93
C GLY A 429 -3.22 -32.10 44.67
N ALA A 430 -2.64 -33.31 44.63
CA ALA A 430 -2.94 -34.34 45.63
C ALA A 430 -1.78 -35.35 45.75
N CYS A 431 -0.83 -35.08 46.66
CA CYS A 431 0.06 -36.12 47.17
C CYS A 431 -0.67 -36.89 48.28
N PRO A 432 -0.82 -38.22 48.19
CA PRO A 432 -1.33 -39.02 49.29
C PRO A 432 -0.25 -39.19 50.37
N ARG A 433 -0.67 -39.19 51.63
CA ARG A 433 0.14 -39.44 52.83
C ARG A 433 0.33 -40.92 53.11
#